data_AF-A0A0W7TMD7-F1
#
_entry.id   AF-A0A0W7TMD7-F1
#
_cell.length_a   1.000
_cell.length_b   1.000
_cell.length_c   1.000
_cell.angle_alpha   90.00
_cell.angle_beta   90.00
_cell.angle_gamma   90.00
#
_symmetry.space_group_name_H-M   'P 1'
#
loop_
_entity.id
_entity.type
_entity.pdbx_description
1 polymer ?
#
loop_
_entity_poly.entity_id
_entity_poly.type
_entity_poly.pdbx_seq_one_letter_code
_entity_poly.pdbx_strand_id
1 'polypeptide(L)'
;MKYIYQLEEMDSTGTISDRRLYLSRSNYAKLSALWKNDVDMYLEDCSSRYTARTLELTRVYCSEGLLFLDDMGMHTIADITYDAVIKLVQAKMYCSDDTKAMILNNIARMLRFYGGKGPCPMNHSLVLNCQIYPHIGAVAEFSTENRRALDKISDVTMSADEFYKTIMPFIELLETHRYVGTTLKLTGHALTALYLFLDIHLLGFHRDIMWIWFTEIRRTLGYS
;
A
#
# COMPACT_ATOMS: atom_id res chain seq x y z
N MET A 1 -16.33 15.00 -13.61
CA MET A 1 -15.57 13.74 -13.84
C MET A 1 -16.20 12.47 -13.23
N LYS A 2 -17.40 12.53 -12.60
CA LYS A 2 -18.07 11.33 -12.04
C LYS A 2 -18.98 10.57 -13.03
N TYR A 3 -19.41 11.24 -14.12
CA TYR A 3 -20.26 10.64 -15.16
C TYR A 3 -19.54 9.60 -16.03
N ILE A 4 -18.25 9.80 -16.30
CA ILE A 4 -17.45 8.86 -17.12
C ILE A 4 -17.38 7.47 -16.43
N TYR A 5 -17.27 7.45 -15.10
CA TYR A 5 -17.20 6.20 -14.33
C TYR A 5 -18.51 5.40 -14.34
N GLN A 6 -19.65 6.10 -14.34
CA GLN A 6 -20.96 5.46 -14.50
C GLN A 6 -21.11 4.85 -15.90
N LEU A 7 -20.58 5.51 -16.92
CA LEU A 7 -20.63 5.02 -18.31
C LEU A 7 -19.70 3.82 -18.51
N GLU A 8 -18.48 3.85 -17.99
CA GLU A 8 -17.54 2.72 -18.06
C GLU A 8 -17.99 1.51 -17.23
N GLU A 9 -18.63 1.73 -16.08
CA GLU A 9 -19.22 0.64 -15.29
C GLU A 9 -20.43 0.03 -15.97
N MET A 10 -21.30 0.88 -16.55
CA MET A 10 -22.43 0.40 -17.33
C MET A 10 -21.95 -0.42 -18.54
N ASP A 11 -20.89 0.04 -19.22
CA ASP A 11 -20.27 -0.66 -20.34
C ASP A 11 -19.66 -2.01 -19.91
N SER A 12 -18.97 -2.05 -18.77
CA SER A 12 -18.27 -3.26 -18.28
C SER A 12 -19.16 -4.25 -17.53
N THR A 13 -20.18 -3.80 -16.82
CA THR A 13 -21.00 -4.65 -15.92
C THR A 13 -22.48 -4.71 -16.30
N GLY A 14 -22.93 -3.88 -17.24
CA GLY A 14 -24.34 -3.75 -17.61
C GLY A 14 -25.22 -3.07 -16.55
N THR A 15 -24.63 -2.60 -15.44
CA THR A 15 -25.34 -1.90 -14.36
C THR A 15 -24.47 -0.76 -13.82
N ILE A 16 -25.08 0.17 -13.06
CA ILE A 16 -24.35 1.20 -12.33
C ILE A 16 -24.57 0.92 -10.85
N SER A 17 -23.49 0.80 -10.06
CA SER A 17 -23.60 0.64 -8.61
C SER A 17 -24.38 1.79 -8.00
N ASP A 18 -25.32 1.48 -7.09
CA ASP A 18 -26.16 2.44 -6.36
C ASP A 18 -25.34 3.57 -5.73
N ARG A 19 -24.13 3.25 -5.31
CA ARG A 19 -23.20 4.18 -4.68
C ARG A 19 -22.75 5.31 -5.61
N ARG A 20 -22.75 5.04 -6.92
CA ARG A 20 -22.39 5.98 -7.98
C ARG A 20 -23.59 6.77 -8.48
N LEU A 21 -24.82 6.31 -8.24
CA LEU A 21 -26.06 7.06 -8.52
C LEU A 21 -26.23 8.27 -7.57
N TYR A 22 -25.80 8.14 -6.31
CA TYR A 22 -25.87 9.24 -5.33
C TYR A 22 -24.69 10.22 -5.44
N LEU A 23 -24.59 10.92 -6.57
CA LEU A 23 -23.55 11.94 -6.83
C LEU A 23 -23.56 13.09 -5.80
N SER A 24 -24.70 13.33 -5.15
CA SER A 24 -24.92 14.39 -4.15
C SER A 24 -24.44 14.04 -2.74
N ARG A 25 -24.25 12.76 -2.42
CA ARG A 25 -23.81 12.33 -1.08
C ARG A 25 -22.29 12.38 -0.97
N SER A 26 -21.77 12.77 0.20
CA SER A 26 -20.34 12.68 0.51
C SER A 26 -19.88 11.21 0.49
N ASN A 27 -18.60 10.96 0.22
CA ASN A 27 -18.04 9.61 0.23
C ASN A 27 -18.24 8.92 1.59
N TYR A 28 -18.05 9.65 2.69
CA TYR A 28 -18.31 9.15 4.04
C TYR A 28 -19.76 8.68 4.22
N ALA A 29 -20.74 9.43 3.71
CA ALA A 29 -22.16 9.04 3.83
C ALA A 29 -22.49 7.71 3.13
N LYS A 30 -21.69 7.34 2.12
CA LYS A 30 -21.84 6.11 1.32
C LYS A 30 -21.23 4.87 1.95
N LEU A 31 -20.36 5.03 2.95
CA LEU A 31 -19.75 3.92 3.68
C LEU A 31 -20.80 3.10 4.44
N SER A 32 -20.52 1.81 4.58
CA SER A 32 -21.22 0.93 5.52
C SER A 32 -21.08 1.43 6.96
N ALA A 33 -21.93 0.94 7.87
CA ALA A 33 -21.85 1.32 9.28
C ALA A 33 -20.50 0.92 9.91
N LEU A 34 -19.95 -0.23 9.51
CA LEU A 34 -18.65 -0.70 9.98
C LEU A 34 -17.53 0.23 9.53
N TRP A 35 -17.48 0.57 8.24
CA TRP A 35 -16.47 1.50 7.74
C TRP A 35 -16.55 2.89 8.36
N LYS A 36 -17.77 3.39 8.63
CA LYS A 36 -17.93 4.68 9.34
C LYS A 36 -17.33 4.62 10.73
N ASN A 37 -17.62 3.56 11.49
CA ASN A 37 -17.07 3.34 12.81
C ASN A 37 -15.52 3.31 12.77
N ASP A 38 -14.95 2.57 11.81
CA ASP A 38 -13.49 2.48 11.68
C ASP A 38 -12.86 3.84 11.35
N VAL A 39 -13.49 4.64 10.48
CA VAL A 39 -13.04 5.99 10.17
C VAL A 39 -13.13 6.90 11.40
N ASP A 40 -14.25 6.88 12.11
CA ASP A 40 -14.46 7.77 13.25
C ASP A 40 -13.52 7.45 14.41
N MET A 41 -13.26 6.16 14.69
CA MET A 41 -12.28 5.74 15.68
C MET A 41 -10.85 6.20 15.33
N TYR A 42 -10.48 6.15 14.06
CA TYR A 42 -9.18 6.66 13.61
C TYR A 42 -9.12 8.20 13.71
N LEU A 43 -10.19 8.90 13.36
CA LEU A 43 -10.25 10.36 13.47
C LEU A 43 -10.21 10.85 14.92
N GLU A 44 -10.81 10.12 15.84
CA GLU A 44 -10.73 10.40 17.28
C GLU A 44 -9.28 10.33 17.80
N ASP A 45 -8.51 9.32 17.38
CA ASP A 45 -7.07 9.22 17.68
C ASP A 45 -6.24 10.37 17.07
N CYS A 46 -6.69 10.92 15.95
CA CYS A 46 -6.04 12.06 15.30
C CYS A 46 -6.42 13.41 15.92
N SER A 47 -7.52 13.49 16.67
CA SER A 47 -8.17 14.75 17.05
C SER A 47 -7.29 15.71 17.84
N SER A 48 -6.38 15.19 18.68
CA SER A 48 -5.44 15.99 19.47
C SER A 48 -4.32 16.61 18.63
N ARG A 49 -4.03 16.05 17.45
CA ARG A 49 -2.90 16.45 16.58
C ARG A 49 -3.34 17.26 15.37
N TYR A 50 -4.60 17.13 14.96
CA TYR A 50 -5.09 17.65 13.68
C TYR A 50 -6.03 18.84 13.87
N THR A 51 -5.96 19.80 12.96
CA THR A 51 -6.97 20.87 12.88
C THR A 51 -8.30 20.29 12.41
N ALA A 52 -9.41 21.00 12.68
CA ALA A 52 -10.73 20.60 12.19
C ALA A 52 -10.76 20.37 10.67
N ARG A 53 -10.09 21.25 9.90
CA ARG A 53 -9.96 21.10 8.44
C ARG A 53 -9.17 19.85 8.05
N THR A 54 -8.10 19.54 8.77
CA THR A 54 -7.29 18.34 8.52
C THR A 54 -8.12 17.08 8.80
N LEU A 55 -8.88 17.03 9.90
CA LEU A 55 -9.78 15.91 10.21
C LEU A 55 -10.85 15.71 9.13
N GLU A 56 -11.44 16.79 8.63
CA GLU A 56 -12.41 16.73 7.55
C GLU A 56 -11.80 16.16 6.27
N LEU A 57 -10.62 16.64 5.87
CA LEU A 57 -9.91 16.11 4.70
C LEU A 57 -9.52 14.65 4.87
N THR A 58 -9.01 14.25 6.04
CA THR A 58 -8.72 12.86 6.36
C THR A 58 -9.97 12.00 6.26
N ARG A 59 -11.12 12.46 6.78
CA ARG A 59 -12.40 11.76 6.61
C ARG A 59 -12.74 11.55 5.13
N VAL A 60 -12.62 12.59 4.32
CA VAL A 60 -12.92 12.53 2.87
C VAL A 60 -12.01 11.51 2.17
N TYR A 61 -10.70 11.61 2.35
CA TYR A 61 -9.73 10.75 1.66
C TYR A 61 -9.77 9.31 2.15
N CYS A 62 -9.88 9.05 3.46
CA CYS A 62 -10.08 7.70 3.98
C CYS A 62 -11.37 7.10 3.44
N SER A 63 -12.47 7.87 3.46
CA SER A 63 -13.74 7.37 2.92
C SER A 63 -13.64 7.02 1.45
N GLU A 64 -12.92 7.80 0.65
CA GLU A 64 -12.74 7.51 -0.77
C GLU A 64 -11.94 6.23 -1.00
N GLY A 65 -10.83 6.02 -0.28
CA GLY A 65 -10.02 4.81 -0.43
C GLY A 65 -10.70 3.54 0.10
N LEU A 66 -11.38 3.63 1.25
CA LEU A 66 -12.13 2.49 1.82
C LEU A 66 -13.24 2.01 0.91
N LEU A 67 -13.83 2.94 0.19
CA LEU A 67 -14.86 2.64 -0.77
C LEU A 67 -14.34 1.87 -2.00
N PHE A 68 -13.11 2.12 -2.44
CA PHE A 68 -12.48 1.26 -3.45
C PHE A 68 -12.23 -0.15 -2.90
N LEU A 69 -11.82 -0.27 -1.63
CA LEU A 69 -11.65 -1.56 -0.98
C LEU A 69 -12.98 -2.31 -0.82
N ASP A 70 -14.06 -1.60 -0.50
CA ASP A 70 -15.42 -2.15 -0.43
C ASP A 70 -15.90 -2.65 -1.79
N ASP A 71 -15.62 -1.91 -2.87
CA ASP A 71 -15.89 -2.35 -4.24
C ASP A 71 -15.05 -3.58 -4.64
N MET A 72 -13.93 -3.85 -3.95
CA MET A 72 -13.12 -5.07 -4.10
C MET A 72 -13.57 -6.22 -3.17
N GLY A 73 -14.65 -6.04 -2.42
CA GLY A 73 -15.21 -7.04 -1.51
C GLY A 73 -14.61 -7.06 -0.10
N MET A 74 -13.82 -6.05 0.27
CA MET A 74 -13.31 -5.89 1.64
C MET A 74 -14.34 -5.13 2.47
N HIS A 75 -14.84 -5.71 3.56
CA HIS A 75 -15.93 -5.08 4.33
C HIS A 75 -15.50 -4.59 5.72
N THR A 76 -14.32 -5.02 6.18
CA THR A 76 -13.70 -4.57 7.42
C THR A 76 -12.18 -4.40 7.25
N ILE A 77 -11.54 -3.69 8.19
CA ILE A 77 -10.07 -3.56 8.21
C ILE A 77 -9.36 -4.93 8.27
N ALA A 78 -9.95 -5.90 8.96
CA ALA A 78 -9.36 -7.23 9.13
C ALA A 78 -9.37 -8.07 7.86
N ASP A 79 -10.27 -7.78 6.92
CA ASP A 79 -10.37 -8.50 5.65
C ASP A 79 -9.30 -8.05 4.65
N ILE A 80 -8.64 -6.92 4.89
CA ILE A 80 -7.71 -6.31 3.92
C ILE A 80 -6.50 -7.21 3.70
N THR A 81 -6.29 -7.57 2.43
CA THR A 81 -5.16 -8.38 1.97
C THR A 81 -4.16 -7.57 1.14
N TYR A 82 -2.97 -8.12 0.92
CA TYR A 82 -1.99 -7.53 0.00
C TYR A 82 -2.54 -7.35 -1.42
N ASP A 83 -3.28 -8.33 -1.94
CA ASP A 83 -3.90 -8.24 -3.27
C ASP A 83 -4.86 -7.05 -3.38
N ALA A 84 -5.70 -6.83 -2.36
CA ALA A 84 -6.60 -5.67 -2.33
C ALA A 84 -5.84 -4.34 -2.27
N VAL A 85 -4.77 -4.26 -1.48
CA VAL A 85 -3.93 -3.05 -1.40
C VAL A 85 -3.19 -2.78 -2.72
N ILE A 86 -2.64 -3.81 -3.36
CA ILE A 86 -1.97 -3.70 -4.66
C ILE A 86 -2.97 -3.22 -5.73
N LYS A 87 -4.15 -3.82 -5.78
CA LYS A 87 -5.24 -3.39 -6.67
C LYS A 87 -5.66 -1.94 -6.41
N LEU A 88 -5.69 -1.50 -5.16
CA LEU A 88 -5.97 -0.11 -4.81
C LEU A 88 -4.90 0.85 -5.34
N VAL A 89 -3.61 0.50 -5.22
CA VAL A 89 -2.51 1.32 -5.77
C VAL A 89 -2.60 1.39 -7.30
N GLN A 90 -2.90 0.27 -7.96
CA GLN A 90 -3.04 0.16 -9.41
C GLN A 90 -4.36 0.76 -9.94
N ALA A 91 -5.36 0.96 -9.08
CA ALA A 91 -6.67 1.42 -9.49
C ALA A 91 -6.61 2.74 -10.28
N LYS A 92 -7.35 2.78 -11.38
CA LYS A 92 -7.58 4.01 -12.14
C LYS A 92 -8.54 4.90 -11.35
N MET A 93 -8.02 5.95 -10.75
CA MET A 93 -8.81 6.96 -10.04
C MET A 93 -8.96 8.18 -10.96
N TYR A 94 -10.20 8.63 -11.19
CA TYR A 94 -10.50 9.80 -12.02
C TYR A 94 -10.27 11.12 -11.26
N CYS A 95 -9.04 11.30 -10.79
CA CYS A 95 -8.55 12.48 -10.07
C CYS A 95 -7.11 12.80 -10.51
N SER A 96 -6.55 13.90 -10.00
CA SER A 96 -5.12 14.18 -10.19
C SER A 96 -4.25 13.15 -9.44
N ASP A 97 -3.00 12.99 -9.88
CA ASP A 97 -2.02 12.14 -9.20
C ASP A 97 -1.79 12.59 -7.74
N ASP A 98 -1.79 13.90 -7.49
CA ASP A 98 -1.72 14.45 -6.13
C ASP A 98 -2.89 14.01 -5.27
N THR A 99 -4.11 14.02 -5.83
CA THR A 99 -5.31 13.58 -5.11
C THR A 99 -5.25 12.08 -4.83
N LYS A 100 -4.83 11.27 -5.81
CA LYS A 100 -4.61 9.83 -5.63
C LYS A 100 -3.57 9.58 -4.54
N ALA A 101 -2.46 10.30 -4.55
CA ALA A 101 -1.43 10.21 -3.52
C ALA A 101 -1.98 10.59 -2.14
N MET A 102 -2.84 11.61 -2.02
CA MET A 102 -3.50 11.94 -0.76
C MET A 102 -4.44 10.83 -0.27
N ILE A 103 -5.21 10.20 -1.16
CA ILE A 103 -6.07 9.06 -0.81
C ILE A 103 -5.21 7.90 -0.28
N LEU A 104 -4.22 7.46 -1.05
CA LEU A 104 -3.35 6.34 -0.68
C LEU A 104 -2.58 6.61 0.62
N ASN A 105 -2.07 7.83 0.81
CA ASN A 105 -1.38 8.21 2.04
C ASN A 105 -2.30 8.21 3.28
N ASN A 106 -3.55 8.63 3.14
CA ASN A 106 -4.50 8.61 4.25
C ASN A 106 -4.91 7.17 4.60
N ILE A 107 -5.14 6.31 3.60
CA ILE A 107 -5.35 4.88 3.84
C ILE A 107 -4.12 4.25 4.50
N ALA A 108 -2.91 4.56 4.05
CA ALA A 108 -1.68 4.04 4.66
C ALA A 108 -1.59 4.39 6.15
N ARG A 109 -1.91 5.64 6.51
CA ARG A 109 -1.92 6.07 7.92
C ARG A 109 -3.00 5.35 8.73
N MET A 110 -4.19 5.17 8.17
CA MET A 110 -5.28 4.44 8.81
C MET A 110 -4.92 2.96 9.03
N LEU A 111 -4.37 2.28 8.01
CA LEU A 111 -3.91 0.89 8.14
C LEU A 111 -2.75 0.76 9.13
N ARG A 112 -1.88 1.75 9.24
CA ARG A 112 -0.82 1.77 10.27
C ARG A 112 -1.40 1.89 11.67
N PHE A 113 -2.40 2.75 11.87
CA PHE A 113 -3.11 2.87 13.14
C PHE A 113 -3.76 1.55 13.57
N TYR A 114 -4.49 0.91 12.67
CA TYR A 114 -5.08 -0.41 12.96
C TYR A 114 -4.03 -1.51 13.07
N GLY A 115 -2.94 -1.44 12.31
CA GLY A 115 -1.83 -2.38 12.44
C GLY A 115 -1.16 -2.35 13.82
N GLY A 116 -1.05 -1.16 14.42
CA GLY A 116 -0.60 -1.02 15.81
C GLY A 116 -1.57 -1.60 16.85
N LYS A 117 -2.84 -1.81 16.48
CA LYS A 117 -3.87 -2.39 17.35
C LYS A 117 -4.10 -3.90 17.12
N GLY A 118 -3.60 -4.45 16.01
CA GLY A 118 -3.72 -5.88 15.68
C GLY A 118 -4.73 -6.30 14.59
N PRO A 119 -5.80 -5.55 14.25
CA PRO A 119 -6.77 -5.98 13.23
C PRO A 119 -6.21 -6.28 11.84
N CYS A 120 -5.10 -5.67 11.42
CA CYS A 120 -4.46 -5.96 10.14
C CYS A 120 -2.92 -5.93 10.26
N PRO A 121 -2.15 -6.64 9.42
CA PRO A 121 -0.70 -6.52 9.46
C PRO A 121 -0.25 -5.11 9.06
N MET A 122 0.64 -4.51 9.85
CA MET A 122 1.11 -3.13 9.65
C MET A 122 1.78 -2.92 8.27
N ASN A 123 2.31 -3.99 7.69
CA ASN A 123 3.05 -4.02 6.44
C ASN A 123 2.19 -3.63 5.23
N HIS A 124 0.86 -3.85 5.29
CA HIS A 124 -0.09 -3.40 4.27
C HIS A 124 0.01 -1.88 4.03
N SER A 125 0.28 -1.11 5.10
CA SER A 125 0.44 0.34 4.97
C SER A 125 1.67 0.76 4.15
N LEU A 126 2.70 -0.09 4.10
CA LEU A 126 3.97 0.23 3.43
C LEU A 126 3.84 0.10 1.89
N VAL A 127 2.98 -0.82 1.42
CA VAL A 127 2.70 -1.01 -0.01
C VAL A 127 2.06 0.22 -0.64
N LEU A 128 1.31 1.01 0.14
CA LEU A 128 0.65 2.22 -0.35
C LEU A 128 1.61 3.39 -0.62
N ASN A 129 2.89 3.26 -0.26
CA ASN A 129 3.89 4.28 -0.57
C ASN A 129 4.27 4.23 -2.05
N CYS A 130 3.86 5.24 -2.81
CA CYS A 130 4.12 5.36 -4.24
C CYS A 130 5.61 5.40 -4.62
N GLN A 131 6.50 5.72 -3.68
CA GLN A 131 7.96 5.73 -3.89
C GLN A 131 8.59 4.34 -3.67
N ILE A 132 7.86 3.39 -3.07
CA ILE A 132 8.34 2.04 -2.75
C ILE A 132 7.66 1.02 -3.66
N TYR A 133 6.34 1.14 -3.84
CA TYR A 133 5.50 0.21 -4.59
C TYR A 133 6.08 -0.21 -5.96
N PRO A 134 6.56 0.71 -6.83
CA PRO A 134 7.08 0.34 -8.15
C PRO A 134 8.31 -0.58 -8.11
N HIS A 135 8.93 -0.72 -6.94
CA HIS A 135 10.17 -1.48 -6.74
C HIS A 135 9.97 -2.74 -5.90
N ILE A 136 8.73 -3.06 -5.49
CA ILE A 136 8.44 -4.31 -4.77
C ILE A 136 8.66 -5.50 -5.73
N GLY A 137 8.04 -5.46 -6.91
CA GLY A 137 8.11 -6.53 -7.91
C GLY A 137 7.14 -7.68 -7.64
N ALA A 138 6.64 -8.27 -8.72
CA ALA A 138 5.76 -9.44 -8.68
C ALA A 138 6.47 -10.65 -9.28
N VAL A 139 6.57 -11.76 -8.53
CA VAL A 139 7.19 -13.00 -9.03
C VAL A 139 6.57 -13.45 -10.35
N ALA A 140 5.26 -13.25 -10.55
CA ALA A 140 4.56 -13.56 -11.79
C ALA A 140 5.12 -12.84 -13.03
N GLU A 141 5.70 -11.64 -12.85
CA GLU A 141 6.29 -10.81 -13.92
C GLU A 141 7.77 -11.11 -14.16
N PHE A 142 8.42 -11.89 -13.28
CA PHE A 142 9.83 -12.22 -13.41
C PHE A 142 10.07 -13.20 -14.58
N SER A 143 11.28 -13.19 -15.12
CA SER A 143 11.68 -14.12 -16.16
C SER A 143 11.54 -15.59 -15.70
N THR A 144 11.24 -16.49 -16.63
CA THR A 144 11.09 -17.92 -16.33
C THR A 144 12.35 -18.53 -15.71
N GLU A 145 13.53 -18.05 -16.09
CA GLU A 145 14.81 -18.48 -15.50
C GLU A 145 14.89 -18.09 -14.02
N ASN A 146 14.64 -16.82 -13.70
CA ASN A 146 14.71 -16.32 -12.33
C ASN A 146 13.61 -16.91 -11.43
N ARG A 147 12.39 -17.14 -11.94
CA ARG A 147 11.35 -17.87 -11.20
C ARG A 147 11.79 -19.27 -10.80
N ARG A 148 12.34 -20.04 -11.76
CA ARG A 148 12.89 -21.39 -11.48
C ARG A 148 14.08 -21.35 -10.52
N ALA A 149 14.87 -20.28 -10.54
CA ALA A 149 15.97 -20.10 -9.60
C ALA A 149 15.44 -19.84 -8.18
N LEU A 150 14.41 -18.99 -8.03
CA LEU A 150 13.74 -18.76 -6.74
C LEU A 150 13.18 -20.06 -6.15
N ASP A 151 12.48 -20.87 -6.95
CA ASP A 151 11.86 -22.13 -6.50
C ASP A 151 12.89 -23.15 -5.96
N LYS A 152 14.16 -23.03 -6.34
CA LYS A 152 15.23 -23.94 -5.90
C LYS A 152 15.87 -23.52 -4.58
N ILE A 153 15.66 -22.28 -4.14
CA ILE A 153 16.25 -21.76 -2.91
C ILE A 153 15.37 -22.22 -1.75
N SER A 154 15.88 -23.20 -1.00
CA SER A 154 15.19 -23.78 0.17
C SER A 154 15.85 -23.41 1.50
N ASP A 155 17.12 -23.02 1.48
CA ASP A 155 17.87 -22.58 2.66
C ASP A 155 17.85 -21.05 2.73
N VAL A 156 17.01 -20.51 3.60
CA VAL A 156 16.89 -19.06 3.83
C VAL A 156 17.70 -18.65 5.06
N THR A 157 18.39 -17.52 4.96
CA THR A 157 19.24 -17.00 6.05
C THR A 157 18.41 -16.49 7.23
N MET A 158 17.26 -15.88 6.95
CA MET A 158 16.33 -15.36 7.96
C MET A 158 14.94 -15.16 7.36
N SER A 159 13.91 -15.07 8.18
CA SER A 159 12.55 -14.72 7.76
C SER A 159 12.45 -13.27 7.27
N ALA A 160 11.37 -12.95 6.54
CA ALA A 160 11.09 -11.57 6.12
C ALA A 160 10.99 -10.60 7.31
N ASP A 161 10.35 -11.02 8.40
CA ASP A 161 10.23 -10.21 9.63
C ASP A 161 11.55 -10.00 10.34
N GLU A 162 12.42 -11.02 10.39
CA GLU A 162 13.77 -10.87 10.91
C GLU A 162 14.58 -9.90 10.04
N PHE A 163 14.48 -10.02 8.71
CA PHE A 163 15.10 -9.08 7.78
C PHE A 163 14.60 -7.65 8.01
N TYR A 164 13.30 -7.44 8.16
CA TYR A 164 12.72 -6.12 8.41
C TYR A 164 13.32 -5.44 9.65
N LYS A 165 13.52 -6.21 10.72
CA LYS A 165 14.14 -5.72 11.97
C LYS A 165 15.59 -5.26 11.78
N THR A 166 16.28 -5.72 10.72
CA THR A 166 17.66 -5.28 10.42
C THR A 166 17.74 -3.93 9.69
N ILE A 167 16.65 -3.46 9.08
CA ILE A 167 16.65 -2.26 8.22
C ILE A 167 17.04 -1.01 9.02
N MET A 168 16.40 -0.76 10.16
CA MET A 168 16.69 0.41 10.98
C MET A 168 18.13 0.39 11.54
N PRO A 169 18.61 -0.70 12.16
CA PRO A 169 20.01 -0.82 12.57
C PRO A 169 21.00 -0.58 11.42
N PHE A 170 20.69 -1.03 10.20
CA PHE A 170 21.54 -0.80 9.05
C PHE A 170 21.57 0.67 8.62
N ILE A 171 20.42 1.36 8.64
CA ILE A 171 20.35 2.80 8.34
C ILE A 171 21.13 3.60 9.39
N GLU A 172 20.97 3.29 10.67
CA GLU A 172 21.71 3.92 11.77
C GLU A 172 23.22 3.71 11.62
N LEU A 173 23.65 2.49 11.23
CA LEU A 173 25.05 2.21 10.94
C LEU A 173 25.58 3.09 9.79
N LEU A 174 24.82 3.28 8.71
CA LEU A 174 25.22 4.17 7.61
C LEU A 174 25.33 5.63 8.08
N GLU A 175 24.44 6.07 8.95
CA GLU A 175 24.52 7.40 9.55
C GLU A 175 25.81 7.58 10.37
N THR A 176 26.24 6.58 11.14
CA THR A 176 27.55 6.63 11.83
C THR A 176 28.75 6.73 10.88
N HIS A 177 28.59 6.25 9.64
CA HIS A 177 29.58 6.36 8.56
C HIS A 177 29.43 7.66 7.75
N ARG A 178 28.64 8.63 8.24
CA ARG A 178 28.41 9.96 7.63
C ARG A 178 27.63 9.93 6.31
N TYR A 179 26.92 8.84 6.00
CA TYR A 179 25.88 8.91 4.98
C TYR A 179 24.71 9.74 5.52
N VAL A 180 24.16 10.64 4.70
CA VAL A 180 23.09 11.56 5.11
C VAL A 180 22.07 11.77 3.98
N GLY A 181 20.92 12.34 4.35
CA GLY A 181 19.93 12.86 3.40
C GLY A 181 19.39 11.79 2.45
N THR A 182 19.51 12.06 1.15
CA THR A 182 18.93 11.21 0.09
C THR A 182 19.46 9.78 0.12
N THR A 183 20.73 9.55 0.47
CA THR A 183 21.30 8.20 0.51
C THR A 183 20.59 7.34 1.56
N LEU A 184 20.45 7.83 2.79
CA LEU A 184 19.75 7.09 3.86
C LEU A 184 18.30 6.82 3.49
N LYS A 185 17.62 7.83 2.90
CA LYS A 185 16.23 7.70 2.45
C LYS A 185 16.09 6.61 1.38
N LEU A 186 16.92 6.65 0.33
CA LEU A 186 16.87 5.68 -0.77
C LEU A 186 17.23 4.27 -0.30
N THR A 187 18.22 4.13 0.58
CA THR A 187 18.54 2.85 1.21
C THR A 187 17.35 2.30 1.98
N GLY A 188 16.70 3.11 2.81
CA GLY A 188 15.51 2.69 3.55
C GLY A 188 14.36 2.28 2.62
N HIS A 189 14.14 3.01 1.54
CA HIS A 189 13.13 2.65 0.53
C HIS A 189 13.45 1.32 -0.15
N ALA A 190 14.70 1.13 -0.60
CA ALA A 190 15.12 -0.07 -1.30
C ALA A 190 15.01 -1.32 -0.40
N LEU A 191 15.46 -1.22 0.85
CA LEU A 191 15.37 -2.31 1.82
C LEU A 191 13.92 -2.60 2.20
N THR A 192 13.07 -1.58 2.33
CA THR A 192 11.63 -1.77 2.57
C THR A 192 10.94 -2.42 1.37
N ALA A 193 11.32 -2.06 0.14
CA ALA A 193 10.80 -2.70 -1.07
C ALA A 193 11.18 -4.18 -1.14
N LEU A 194 12.43 -4.52 -0.84
CA LEU A 194 12.88 -5.92 -0.75
C LEU A 194 12.15 -6.66 0.36
N TYR A 195 11.97 -6.05 1.53
CA TYR A 195 11.18 -6.65 2.60
C TYR A 195 9.75 -6.99 2.13
N LEU A 196 9.07 -6.03 1.51
CA LEU A 196 7.70 -6.25 1.02
C LEU A 196 7.65 -7.32 -0.06
N PHE A 197 8.66 -7.40 -0.93
CA PHE A 197 8.78 -8.50 -1.88
C PHE A 197 8.84 -9.85 -1.17
N LEU A 198 9.67 -9.96 -0.14
CA LEU A 198 9.79 -11.19 0.64
C LEU A 198 8.46 -11.54 1.32
N ASP A 199 7.83 -10.57 2.00
CA ASP A 199 6.61 -10.78 2.77
C ASP A 199 5.40 -11.14 1.89
N ILE A 200 5.20 -10.42 0.77
CA ILE A 200 4.09 -10.66 -0.16
C ILE A 200 4.18 -12.04 -0.81
N HIS A 201 5.40 -12.49 -1.15
CA HIS A 201 5.62 -13.77 -1.84
C HIS A 201 5.97 -14.92 -0.88
N LEU A 202 5.85 -14.70 0.44
CA LEU A 202 6.13 -15.69 1.49
C LEU A 202 7.56 -16.28 1.40
N LEU A 203 8.54 -15.44 1.06
CA LEU A 203 9.94 -15.79 0.95
C LEU A 203 10.71 -15.41 2.22
N GLY A 204 11.74 -16.19 2.56
CA GLY A 204 12.77 -15.75 3.49
C GLY A 204 13.86 -14.96 2.77
N PHE A 205 14.67 -14.22 3.52
CA PHE A 205 15.85 -13.56 2.96
C PHE A 205 16.95 -14.59 2.67
N HIS A 206 17.45 -14.56 1.44
CA HIS A 206 18.69 -15.20 1.01
C HIS A 206 19.40 -14.27 0.02
N ARG A 207 20.73 -14.31 -0.02
CA ARG A 207 21.52 -13.41 -0.89
C ARG A 207 21.14 -13.55 -2.37
N ASP A 208 20.88 -14.77 -2.82
CA ASP A 208 20.51 -15.03 -4.21
C ASP A 208 19.09 -14.51 -4.53
N ILE A 209 18.15 -14.59 -3.58
CA ILE A 209 16.82 -14.00 -3.72
C ILE A 209 16.92 -12.49 -3.91
N MET A 210 17.75 -11.82 -3.09
CA MET A 210 18.02 -10.39 -3.22
C MET A 210 18.58 -10.04 -4.61
N TRP A 211 19.55 -10.81 -5.12
CA TRP A 211 20.13 -10.56 -6.44
C TRP A 211 19.16 -10.82 -7.59
N ILE A 212 18.32 -11.85 -7.49
CA ILE A 212 17.26 -12.13 -8.44
C ILE A 212 16.27 -10.97 -8.47
N TRP A 213 15.74 -10.58 -7.31
CA TRP A 213 14.84 -9.43 -7.17
C TRP A 213 15.46 -8.19 -7.80
N PHE A 214 16.69 -7.83 -7.42
CA PHE A 214 17.39 -6.67 -7.94
C PHE A 214 17.55 -6.72 -9.47
N THR A 215 17.87 -7.89 -10.04
CA THR A 215 18.05 -8.06 -11.48
C THR A 215 16.77 -7.80 -12.27
N GLU A 216 15.61 -8.16 -11.70
CA GLU A 216 14.30 -7.97 -12.32
C GLU A 216 13.82 -6.52 -12.16
N ILE A 217 13.96 -5.94 -10.96
CA ILE A 217 13.46 -4.60 -10.68
C ILE A 217 14.42 -3.47 -11.10
N ARG A 218 15.72 -3.74 -11.36
CA ARG A 218 16.65 -2.68 -11.80
C ARG A 218 16.22 -1.97 -13.08
N ARG A 219 15.41 -2.63 -13.91
CA ARG A 219 14.82 -2.02 -15.10
C ARG A 219 13.85 -0.89 -14.75
N THR A 220 13.23 -0.91 -13.57
CA THR A 220 12.32 0.13 -13.09
C THR A 220 13.03 1.18 -12.22
N LEU A 221 14.27 0.94 -11.79
CA LEU A 221 15.07 1.86 -10.96
C LEU A 221 15.72 3.03 -11.73
N GLY A 222 15.57 3.12 -13.06
CA GLY A 222 16.24 4.11 -13.91
C GLY A 222 15.34 4.90 -14.88
N TYR A 223 14.03 4.69 -14.84
CA TYR A 223 13.06 5.49 -15.59
C TYR A 223 12.22 6.30 -14.60
N SER A 224 12.76 7.44 -14.19
CA SER A 224 12.06 8.46 -13.41
C SER A 224 12.29 9.82 -14.05
#